data_AF-A0A1U8P928-F1
#
_entry.id   AF-A0A1U8P928-F1
#
_cell.length_a   1.000
_cell.length_b   1.000
_cell.length_c   1.000
_cell.angle_alpha   90.00
_cell.angle_beta   90.00
_cell.angle_gamma   90.00
#
_symmetry.space_group_name_H-M   'P 1'
#
loop_
_entity.id
_entity.type
_entity.pdbx_description
1 polymer ?
#
loop_
_entity_poly.entity_id
_entity_poly.type
_entity_poly.pdbx_seq_one_letter_code
_entity_poly.pdbx_strand_id
1 'polypeptide(L)'
;MAIQFNFVSSMLILLLLTISSAKAQEAGGGGGGGGGGGGVIDVVAKFGAKADEKTDLSKPLLDAWKEACASTSPAKIVVPKGIYFFKYSYLRWSLQGSY
;
A
#
# COMPACT_ATOMS: atom_id res chain seq x y z
N MET A 1 -24.26 14.62 -1.59
CA MET A 1 -23.07 15.18 -0.91
C MET A 1 -21.80 14.82 -1.69
N ALA A 2 -21.73 15.20 -2.97
CA ALA A 2 -20.60 14.84 -3.85
C ALA A 2 -19.51 15.93 -3.92
N ILE A 3 -19.77 17.11 -3.36
CA ILE A 3 -18.89 18.29 -3.46
C ILE A 3 -17.72 18.20 -2.46
N GLN A 4 -17.92 17.56 -1.31
CA GLN A 4 -16.90 17.44 -0.25
C GLN A 4 -15.72 16.53 -0.65
N PHE A 5 -15.98 15.46 -1.40
CA PHE A 5 -14.94 14.52 -1.84
C PHE A 5 -13.99 15.16 -2.88
N ASN A 6 -14.54 16.03 -3.73
CA ASN A 6 -13.77 16.80 -4.71
C ASN A 6 -12.89 17.86 -4.03
N PHE A 7 -13.36 18.46 -2.94
CA PHE A 7 -12.59 19.48 -2.24
C PHE A 7 -11.36 18.90 -1.52
N VAL A 8 -11.53 17.76 -0.84
CA VAL A 8 -10.42 17.06 -0.17
C VAL A 8 -9.38 16.56 -1.19
N SER A 9 -9.85 16.02 -2.33
CA SER A 9 -8.96 15.60 -3.43
C SER A 9 -8.19 16.79 -4.02
N SER A 10 -8.86 17.94 -4.24
CA SER A 10 -8.23 19.14 -4.76
C SER A 10 -7.18 19.73 -3.80
N MET A 11 -7.42 19.69 -2.49
CA MET A 11 -6.44 20.16 -1.50
C MET A 11 -5.22 19.22 -1.41
N LEU A 12 -5.43 17.90 -1.55
CA LEU A 12 -4.34 16.92 -1.55
C LEU A 12 -3.47 17.03 -2.81
N ILE A 13 -4.08 17.28 -3.97
CA ILE A 13 -3.36 17.52 -5.24
C ILE A 13 -2.53 18.81 -5.16
N LEU A 14 -3.10 19.90 -4.61
CA LEU A 14 -2.37 21.16 -4.41
C LEU A 14 -1.20 20.99 -3.42
N LEU A 15 -1.39 20.21 -2.35
CA LEU A 15 -0.32 19.93 -1.38
C LEU A 15 0.85 19.18 -2.03
N LEU A 16 0.56 18.16 -2.84
CA LEU A 16 1.59 17.38 -3.55
C LEU A 16 2.38 18.22 -4.57
N LEU A 17 1.74 19.17 -5.25
CA LEU A 17 2.42 20.07 -6.20
C LEU A 17 3.39 21.05 -5.52
N THR A 18 3.17 21.41 -4.25
CA THR A 18 4.07 22.32 -3.51
C THR A 18 5.38 21.65 -3.05
N ILE A 19 5.44 20.32 -2.99
CA ILE A 19 6.61 19.58 -2.51
C ILE A 19 7.71 19.46 -3.60
N SER A 20 7.40 19.78 -4.87
CA SER A 20 8.34 19.63 -6.01
C SER A 20 9.52 20.61 -6.04
N SER A 21 9.63 21.56 -5.11
CA SER A 21 10.79 22.47 -5.05
C SER A 21 11.70 22.16 -3.86
N ALA A 22 12.45 21.06 -3.97
CA ALA A 22 13.64 20.83 -3.14
C ALA A 22 14.78 20.25 -4.01
N LYS A 23 15.87 21.02 -4.11
CA LYS A 23 17.13 20.61 -4.72
C LYS A 23 17.85 19.61 -3.80
N ALA A 24 18.30 18.49 -4.38
CA ALA A 24 18.84 17.28 -3.74
C ALA A 24 20.18 17.44 -2.99
N GLN A 25 20.44 16.56 -1.99
CA GLN A 25 21.59 15.61 -2.01
C GLN A 25 21.49 14.49 -0.95
N GLU A 26 21.48 13.24 -1.47
CA GLU A 26 22.00 11.92 -1.00
C GLU A 26 21.80 11.43 0.46
N ALA A 27 21.49 10.15 0.73
CA ALA A 27 21.81 8.92 0.01
C ALA A 27 20.72 7.83 0.18
N GLY A 28 20.55 7.00 -0.86
CA GLY A 28 20.09 5.61 -0.68
C GLY A 28 18.73 5.23 -1.28
N GLY A 29 18.68 5.10 -2.61
CA GLY A 29 18.00 3.97 -3.25
C GLY A 29 16.55 4.16 -3.74
N GLY A 30 16.40 4.26 -5.06
CA GLY A 30 15.25 3.70 -5.78
C GLY A 30 14.21 4.72 -6.27
N GLY A 31 14.48 5.34 -7.42
CA GLY A 31 13.46 6.05 -8.18
C GLY A 31 12.45 5.10 -8.85
N GLY A 32 11.27 5.62 -9.14
CA GLY A 32 10.28 4.93 -9.98
C GLY A 32 8.96 5.69 -10.05
N GLY A 33 8.84 6.58 -11.03
CA GLY A 33 7.54 7.01 -11.53
C GLY A 33 6.88 5.92 -12.39
N GLY A 34 5.59 6.10 -12.65
CA GLY A 34 4.77 5.19 -13.47
C GLY A 34 3.99 4.21 -12.59
N GLY A 35 2.74 3.90 -12.85
CA GLY A 35 1.89 4.12 -14.00
C GLY A 35 0.61 3.34 -13.71
N GLY A 36 -0.51 3.82 -14.24
CA GLY A 36 -1.82 3.21 -14.00
C GLY A 36 -1.85 1.71 -14.26
N GLY A 37 -2.48 1.00 -13.34
CA GLY A 37 -2.75 -0.42 -13.45
C GLY A 37 -3.10 -0.93 -12.08
N GLY A 38 -4.36 -1.31 -11.89
CA GLY A 38 -4.81 -2.02 -10.72
C GLY A 38 -4.01 -3.31 -10.55
N GLY A 39 -2.88 -3.19 -9.84
CA GLY A 39 -1.83 -4.19 -9.87
C GLY A 39 -2.18 -5.40 -9.02
N VAL A 40 -1.72 -6.57 -9.46
CA VAL A 40 -1.69 -7.75 -8.61
C VAL A 40 -0.50 -7.61 -7.66
N ILE A 41 -0.79 -7.59 -6.36
CA ILE A 41 0.19 -7.48 -5.28
C ILE A 41 0.36 -8.87 -4.68
N ASP A 42 1.46 -9.54 -5.02
CA ASP A 42 1.79 -10.86 -4.50
C ASP A 42 2.56 -10.77 -3.18
N VAL A 43 1.99 -11.31 -2.10
CA VAL A 43 2.57 -11.25 -0.75
C VAL A 43 3.88 -12.04 -0.60
N VAL A 44 4.08 -13.08 -1.41
CA VAL A 44 5.30 -13.91 -1.39
C VAL A 44 6.37 -13.23 -2.22
N ALA A 45 6.07 -12.92 -3.48
CA ALA A 45 7.06 -12.39 -4.41
C ALA A 45 7.53 -10.99 -3.99
N LYS A 46 6.64 -10.18 -3.42
CA LYS A 46 6.94 -8.78 -3.11
C LYS A 46 7.29 -8.53 -1.65
N PHE A 47 6.66 -9.25 -0.71
CA PHE A 47 6.83 -9.03 0.73
C PHE A 47 7.46 -10.22 1.47
N GLY A 48 7.81 -11.29 0.77
CA GLY A 48 8.55 -12.42 1.34
C GLY A 48 7.73 -13.30 2.29
N ALA A 49 6.40 -13.32 2.16
CA ALA A 49 5.55 -14.28 2.88
C ALA A 49 6.03 -15.72 2.65
N LYS A 50 6.05 -16.54 3.72
CA LYS A 50 6.51 -17.93 3.67
C LYS A 50 5.38 -18.89 4.00
N ALA A 51 5.20 -19.89 3.16
CA ALA A 51 4.26 -20.99 3.37
C ALA A 51 4.92 -22.13 4.16
N ASP A 52 5.39 -21.85 5.37
CA ASP A 52 6.19 -22.78 6.19
C ASP A 52 5.54 -23.13 7.54
N GLU A 53 4.27 -22.73 7.75
CA GLU A 53 3.50 -22.93 8.99
C GLU A 53 4.14 -22.36 10.27
N LYS A 54 5.25 -21.63 10.16
CA LYS A 54 6.06 -21.15 11.29
C LYS A 54 6.22 -19.63 11.26
N THR A 55 6.41 -19.08 10.07
CA THR A 55 6.63 -17.67 9.83
C THR A 55 5.29 -16.95 9.77
N ASP A 56 5.18 -15.89 10.57
CA ASP A 56 3.96 -15.09 10.64
C ASP A 56 3.71 -14.30 9.34
N LEU A 57 2.53 -14.48 8.76
CA LEU A 57 2.07 -13.81 7.52
C LEU A 57 1.54 -12.38 7.76
N SER A 58 1.26 -11.99 9.00
CA SER A 58 0.57 -10.74 9.32
C SER A 58 1.30 -9.51 8.78
N LYS A 59 2.62 -9.47 8.93
CA LYS A 59 3.43 -8.33 8.49
C LYS A 59 3.49 -8.21 6.95
N PRO A 60 3.85 -9.26 6.19
CA PRO A 60 3.77 -9.22 4.72
C PRO A 60 2.39 -8.83 4.19
N LEU A 61 1.32 -9.35 4.81
CA LEU A 61 -0.05 -9.05 4.41
C LEU A 61 -0.43 -7.59 4.69
N LEU A 62 -0.03 -7.04 5.85
CA LEU A 62 -0.27 -5.64 6.18
C LEU A 62 0.47 -4.68 5.23
N ASP A 63 1.70 -5.01 4.88
CA ASP A 63 2.49 -4.17 3.97
C ASP A 63 1.92 -4.22 2.54
N ALA A 64 1.43 -5.38 2.08
CA ALA A 64 0.66 -5.49 0.85
C ALA A 64 -0.65 -4.69 0.88
N TRP A 65 -1.35 -4.68 2.02
CA TRP A 65 -2.57 -3.90 2.21
C TRP A 65 -2.32 -2.40 2.13
N LYS A 66 -1.25 -1.89 2.74
CA LYS A 66 -0.87 -0.46 2.65
C LYS A 66 -0.62 -0.05 1.20
N GLU A 67 0.09 -0.88 0.45
CA GLU A 67 0.35 -0.61 -0.97
C GLU A 67 -0.94 -0.60 -1.79
N ALA A 68 -1.84 -1.56 -1.53
CA ALA A 68 -3.16 -1.59 -2.16
C ALA A 68 -3.97 -0.32 -1.85
N CYS A 69 -3.95 0.15 -0.59
CA CYS A 69 -4.63 1.38 -0.19
C CYS A 69 -4.01 2.66 -0.78
N ALA A 70 -2.70 2.65 -1.06
CA ALA A 70 -2.03 3.78 -1.72
C ALA A 70 -2.31 3.83 -3.24
N SER A 71 -2.86 2.75 -3.81
CA SER A 71 -3.20 2.70 -5.23
C SER A 71 -4.38 3.60 -5.57
N THR A 72 -4.24 4.41 -6.61
CA THR A 72 -5.32 5.23 -7.20
C THR A 72 -6.26 4.41 -8.11
N SER A 73 -5.98 3.12 -8.30
CA SER A 73 -6.76 2.18 -9.09
C SER A 73 -7.01 0.87 -8.33
N PRO A 74 -8.05 0.07 -8.67
CA PRO A 74 -8.40 -1.14 -7.91
C PRO A 74 -7.24 -2.14 -7.83
N ALA A 75 -6.69 -2.39 -6.63
CA ALA A 75 -5.61 -3.35 -6.44
C ALA A 75 -6.13 -4.74 -6.04
N LYS A 76 -5.40 -5.79 -6.43
CA LYS A 76 -5.69 -7.18 -6.04
C LYS A 76 -4.52 -7.76 -5.25
N ILE A 77 -4.71 -8.05 -3.98
CA ILE A 77 -3.71 -8.78 -3.18
C ILE A 77 -3.90 -10.27 -3.44
N VAL A 78 -2.81 -10.98 -3.77
CA VAL A 78 -2.80 -12.42 -4.01
C VAL A 78 -1.94 -13.11 -2.96
N VAL A 79 -2.52 -14.15 -2.37
CA VAL A 79 -1.84 -15.11 -1.51
C VAL A 79 -1.72 -16.42 -2.30
N PRO A 80 -0.51 -16.81 -2.74
CA PRO A 80 -0.29 -18.06 -3.43
C PRO A 80 -0.72 -19.28 -2.61
N LYS A 81 -0.92 -20.42 -3.29
CA LYS A 81 -1.28 -21.67 -2.62
C LYS A 81 -0.17 -22.09 -1.65
N GLY A 82 -0.52 -22.32 -0.40
CA GLY A 82 0.39 -22.77 0.65
C GLY A 82 -0.29 -22.76 2.02
N ILE A 83 0.41 -23.27 3.04
CA ILE A 83 -0.05 -23.18 4.44
C ILE A 83 0.76 -22.10 5.13
N TYR A 84 0.06 -21.06 5.58
CA TYR A 84 0.66 -19.88 6.19
C TYR A 84 0.26 -19.81 7.65
N PHE A 85 1.22 -19.44 8.50
CA PHE A 85 0.91 -19.15 9.88
C PHE A 85 0.43 -17.71 10.01
N PHE A 86 -0.80 -17.56 10.48
CA PHE A 86 -1.40 -16.25 10.74
C PHE A 86 -1.62 -16.13 12.23
N LYS A 87 -0.72 -15.43 12.96
CA LYS A 87 -1.05 -15.04 14.33
C LYS A 87 -2.17 -14.02 14.27
N TYR A 88 -3.00 -13.99 15.30
CA TYR A 88 -3.98 -12.93 15.52
C TYR A 88 -3.26 -11.58 15.61
N SER A 89 -3.00 -10.98 14.47
CA SER A 89 -2.65 -9.59 14.38
C SER A 89 -3.95 -8.84 14.50
N TYR A 90 -4.02 -7.97 15.51
CA TYR A 90 -4.99 -6.90 15.47
C TYR A 90 -4.68 -6.11 14.19
N LEU A 91 -5.37 -6.43 13.10
CA LEU A 91 -5.72 -5.47 12.06
C LEU A 91 -6.64 -4.46 12.75
N ARG A 92 -6.08 -3.73 13.72
CA ARG A 92 -6.70 -2.69 14.51
C ARG A 92 -6.90 -1.56 13.52
N TRP A 93 -8.01 -1.62 12.78
CA TRP A 93 -8.66 -0.47 12.21
C TRP A 93 -7.70 0.60 11.64
N SER A 94 -6.72 0.20 10.81
CA SER A 94 -6.25 1.10 9.75
C SER A 94 -7.26 1.14 8.59
N LEU A 95 -8.42 0.49 8.80
CA LEU A 95 -9.72 0.84 8.23
C LEU A 95 -10.27 2.19 8.74
N GLN A 96 -9.44 3.11 9.25
CA GLN A 96 -9.75 4.56 9.21
C GLN A 96 -9.74 5.02 7.73
N GLY A 97 -10.56 4.39 6.89
CA GLY A 97 -11.24 5.11 5.85
C GLY A 97 -12.03 6.18 6.57
N SER A 98 -11.62 7.43 6.38
CA SER A 98 -12.39 8.60 6.74
C SER A 98 -13.75 8.47 6.05
N TYR A 99 -14.77 8.12 6.83
CA TYR A 99 -16.16 8.40 6.44
C TYR A 99 -16.42 9.89 6.60
#